data_AF-A0A2E9E3T6-F1
#
_entry.id   AF-A0A2E9E3T6-F1
#
_cell.length_a   1.000
_cell.length_b   1.000
_cell.length_c   1.000
_cell.angle_alpha   90.00
_cell.angle_beta   90.00
_cell.angle_gamma   90.00
#
_symmetry.space_group_name_H-M   'P 1'
#
loop_
_entity.id
_entity.type
_entity.pdbx_description
1 polymer ?
#
loop_
_entity_poly.entity_id
_entity_poly.type
_entity_poly.pdbx_seq_one_letter_code
_entity_poly.pdbx_strand_id
1 'polypeptide(L)' 'MQIILNGTKKDFQNQISVAVLIKELGLDERKIAVERNREIVPKTEFNSLNLCEGDQIEIVHFIGGGMGTVELKERHFD' A
#
# COMPACT_ATOMS: atom_id res chain seq x y z
N MET A 1 18.47 -1.37 -8.61
CA MET A 1 17.99 -2.68 -8.17
C MET A 1 16.82 -3.12 -9.04
N GLN A 2 16.61 -4.43 -9.20
CA GLN A 2 15.38 -4.99 -9.76
C GLN A 2 14.56 -5.67 -8.66
N ILE A 3 13.25 -5.47 -8.67
CA ILE A 3 12.28 -6.21 -7.84
C ILE A 3 11.20 -6.81 -8.74
N ILE A 4 10.39 -7.70 -8.19
CA ILE A 4 9.14 -8.17 -8.80
C ILE A 4 8.00 -7.52 -8.05
N LEU A 5 7.27 -6.61 -8.70
CA LEU A 5 6.13 -5.89 -8.15
C LEU A 5 4.84 -6.39 -8.79
N ASN A 6 3.94 -6.99 -8.01
CA ASN A 6 2.68 -7.58 -8.49
C ASN A 6 2.92 -8.50 -9.70
N GLY A 7 3.89 -9.41 -9.57
CA GLY A 7 4.33 -10.31 -10.65
C GLY A 7 5.10 -9.66 -11.81
N THR A 8 5.31 -8.34 -11.84
CA THR A 8 6.00 -7.64 -12.93
C THR A 8 7.37 -7.13 -12.50
N LYS A 9 8.41 -7.35 -13.30
CA LYS A 9 9.76 -6.82 -13.03
C LYS A 9 9.77 -5.30 -13.08
N LYS A 10 10.38 -4.68 -12.08
CA LYS A 10 10.56 -3.23 -12.02
C LYS A 10 11.97 -2.86 -11.56
N ASP A 11 12.60 -1.98 -12.32
CA ASP A 11 13.95 -1.49 -12.06
C ASP A 11 13.92 -0.12 -11.39
N PHE A 12 14.81 0.07 -10.42
CA PHE A 12 15.00 1.31 -9.68
C PHE A 12 16.49 1.67 -9.69
N GLN A 13 16.81 2.97 -9.80
CA GLN A 13 18.21 3.39 -9.84
C GLN A 13 18.92 3.20 -8.49
N ASN A 14 18.20 3.38 -7.37
CA ASN A 14 18.75 3.36 -6.01
C ASN A 14 17.97 2.40 -5.11
N GLN A 15 18.48 2.17 -3.89
CA GLN A 15 17.67 1.60 -2.83
C GLN A 15 16.56 2.55 -2.39
N ILE A 16 15.34 2.02 -2.28
CA ILE A 16 14.15 2.76 -1.87
C ILE A 16 13.43 2.01 -0.75
N SER A 17 12.73 2.74 0.10
CA SER A 17 11.85 2.14 1.11
C SER A 17 10.48 1.80 0.53
N VAL A 18 9.71 1.01 1.27
CA VAL A 18 8.30 0.71 0.94
C VAL A 18 7.48 2.00 0.80
N ALA A 19 7.69 2.98 1.69
CA ALA A 19 7.01 4.27 1.63
C ALA A 19 7.32 5.04 0.34
N VAL A 20 8.58 5.03 -0.11
CA VAL A 20 8.97 5.67 -1.38
C VAL A 20 8.30 4.97 -2.57
N LEU A 21 8.28 3.62 -2.57
CA LEU A 21 7.60 2.85 -3.61
C LEU A 21 6.11 3.21 -3.69
N ILE A 22 5.40 3.23 -2.56
CA ILE A 22 3.97 3.59 -2.49
C ILE A 22 3.74 4.99 -3.06
N LYS A 23 4.59 5.95 -2.68
CA LYS A 23 4.52 7.32 -3.16
C LYS A 23 4.76 7.43 -4.66
N GLU A 24 5.75 6.73 -5.21
CA GLU A 24 6.02 6.70 -6.66
C GLU A 24 4.88 6.08 -7.47
N LEU A 25 4.16 5.12 -6.88
CA LEU A 25 2.98 4.51 -7.49
C LEU A 25 1.70 5.36 -7.32
N GLY A 26 1.76 6.46 -6.56
CA GLY A 26 0.61 7.33 -6.31
C GLY A 26 -0.48 6.67 -5.47
N LEU A 27 -0.13 5.71 -4.62
CA LEU A 27 -1.08 4.94 -3.83
C LEU A 27 -1.30 5.58 -2.45
N ASP A 28 -2.52 5.48 -1.93
CA ASP A 28 -2.85 5.87 -0.55
C ASP A 28 -2.51 4.71 0.39
N GLU A 29 -1.48 4.87 1.22
CA GLU A 29 -1.04 3.87 2.21
C GLU A 29 -2.16 3.40 3.16
N ARG A 30 -3.21 4.20 3.35
CA ARG A 30 -4.36 3.84 4.19
C ARG A 30 -5.23 2.77 3.53
N LYS A 31 -5.23 2.70 2.19
CA LYS A 31 -6.08 1.83 1.38
C LYS A 31 -5.37 0.58 0.86
N ILE A 32 -4.13 0.33 1.27
CA ILE A 32 -3.35 -0.82 0.80
C ILE A 32 -2.77 -1.65 1.94
N ALA A 33 -2.47 -2.90 1.63
CA ALA A 33 -1.52 -3.74 2.33
C ALA A 33 -0.34 -4.06 1.41
N VAL A 34 0.85 -4.20 2.01
CA VAL A 34 2.08 -4.55 1.31
C VAL A 34 2.61 -5.85 1.88
N GLU A 35 2.90 -6.81 1.01
CA GLU A 35 3.61 -8.04 1.32
C GLU A 35 4.99 -7.99 0.67
N ARG A 36 6.02 -8.41 1.42
CA ARG A 36 7.38 -8.61 0.92
C ARG A 36 7.77 -10.06 1.14
N ASN A 37 8.10 -10.77 0.08
CA ASN A 37 8.59 -12.15 0.14
C ASN A 37 7.68 -13.09 0.96
N ARG A 38 6.35 -12.98 0.80
CA ARG A 38 5.33 -13.74 1.56
C ARG A 38 5.14 -13.34 3.02
N GLU A 39 5.70 -12.20 3.43
CA GLU A 39 5.52 -11.63 4.76
C GLU A 39 4.85 -10.26 4.67
N ILE A 40 3.78 -10.04 5.45
CA ILE A 40 3.10 -8.75 5.50
C ILE A 40 4.02 -7.73 6.17
N VAL A 41 4.25 -6.60 5.50
CA VAL A 41 5.02 -5.49 6.06
C VAL A 41 4.10 -4.64 6.94
N PRO A 42 4.40 -4.48 8.25
CA PRO A 42 3.65 -3.56 9.10
C PRO A 42 3.77 -2.13 8.60
N LYS A 43 2.66 -1.35 8.63
CA LYS A 43 2.66 0.05 8.17
C LYS A 43 3.70 0.93 8.91
N THR A 44 3.96 0.62 10.18
CA THR A 44 5.00 1.29 10.99
C THR A 44 6.40 1.15 10.42
N GLU A 45 6.65 0.10 9.62
CA GLU A 45 7.95 -0.19 9.02
C GLU A 45 8.09 0.36 7.60
N PHE A 46 7.04 0.92 6.98
CA PHE A 46 7.08 1.37 5.59
C PHE A 46 8.20 2.38 5.32
N ASN A 47 8.49 3.25 6.29
CA ASN A 47 9.55 4.26 6.14
C ASN A 47 10.96 3.70 6.37
N SER A 48 11.11 2.68 7.23
CA SER A 48 12.41 2.13 7.63
C SER A 48 12.84 0.89 6.83
N LEU A 49 11.88 0.17 6.24
CA LEU A 49 12.15 -1.04 5.47
C LEU A 49 12.58 -0.66 4.05
N ASN A 50 13.87 -0.82 3.79
CA ASN A 50 14.44 -0.71 2.44
C ASN A 50 14.21 -2.00 1.65
N LEU A 51 13.82 -1.83 0.39
CA LEU A 51 13.73 -2.92 -0.58
C LEU A 51 15.13 -3.35 -1.00
N CYS A 52 15.28 -4.64 -1.27
CA CYS A 52 16.50 -5.26 -1.75
C CYS A 52 16.32 -5.81 -3.16
N GLU A 53 17.45 -5.97 -3.86
CA GLU A 53 17.50 -6.68 -5.13
C GLU A 53 16.80 -8.05 -5.04
N GLY A 54 15.89 -8.33 -5.98
CA GLY A 54 15.19 -9.60 -6.09
C GLY A 54 13.96 -9.75 -5.19
N ASP A 55 13.62 -8.75 -4.38
CA ASP A 55 12.41 -8.81 -3.55
C ASP A 55 11.14 -9.00 -4.40
N GLN A 56 10.22 -9.81 -3.88
CA GLN A 56 8.86 -9.96 -4.41
C GLN A 56 7.92 -9.12 -3.56
N ILE A 57 7.32 -8.10 -4.16
CA ILE A 57 6.43 -7.15 -3.52
C ILE A 57 5.03 -7.31 -4.12
N GLU A 58 4.06 -7.61 -3.26
CA GLU A 58 2.65 -7.62 -3.61
C GLU A 58 1.93 -6.48 -2.89
N ILE A 59 1.18 -5.66 -3.63
CA ILE A 59 0.40 -4.53 -3.13
C ILE A 59 -1.06 -4.76 -3.49
N VAL A 60 -1.89 -4.93 -2.48
CA VAL A 60 -3.34 -5.14 -2.63
C VAL A 60 -4.12 -3.95 -2.10
N HIS A 61 -5.19 -3.59 -2.81
CA HIS A 61 -6.10 -2.53 -2.41
C HIS A 61 -7.26 -3.09 -1.57
N PHE A 62 -7.58 -2.41 -0.48
CA PHE A 62 -8.83 -2.64 0.23
C PHE A 62 -9.99 -2.05 -0.57
N ILE A 63 -10.82 -2.91 -1.15
CA ILE A 63 -12.15 -2.57 -1.65
C ILE A 63 -13.07 -2.37 -0.45
N GLY A 64 -13.12 -1.14 0.07
CA GLY A 64 -13.86 -0.83 1.29
C GLY A 64 -15.32 -1.29 1.25
N GLY A 65 -15.73 -2.07 2.25
CA GLY A 65 -17.11 -2.32 2.60
C GLY A 65 -17.33 -2.05 4.09
N GLY A 66 -18.09 -0.98 4.40
CA GLY A 66 -18.71 -0.77 5.70
C GLY A 66 -18.00 0.17 6.68
N MET A 67 -18.34 1.47 6.61
CA MET A 67 -18.62 2.43 7.69
C MET A 67 -18.37 3.85 7.17
N GLY A 68 -19.11 4.23 6.13
CA GLY A 68 -19.50 5.64 6.01
C GLY A 68 -20.44 5.89 7.17
N THR A 69 -20.08 6.79 8.07
CA THR A 69 -21.00 7.35 9.07
C THR A 69 -22.32 7.65 8.37
N VAL A 70 -23.36 6.91 8.70
CA VAL A 70 -24.72 7.21 8.25
C VAL A 70 -25.08 8.49 8.99
N GLU A 71 -24.90 9.62 8.33
CA GLU A 71 -25.39 10.89 8.81
C GLU A 71 -26.92 10.79 8.73
N LEU A 72 -27.54 10.38 9.84
CA LEU A 72 -28.98 10.42 10.01
C LEU A 72 -29.37 11.90 9.98
N LYS A 73 -29.65 12.42 8.79
CA LYS A 73 -30.44 13.65 8.66
C LYS A 73 -31.80 13.36 9.27
N GLU A 74 -32.02 13.87 10.48
CA GLU A 74 -33.35 14.00 11.04
C GLU A 74 -34.22 14.72 10.00
N ARG A 75 -35.14 13.98 9.39
CA ARG A 75 -36.23 14.56 8.64
C ARG A 75 -37.21 15.12 9.67
N HIS A 76 -37.19 16.43 9.83
CA HIS A 76 -38.35 17.18 10.32
C HIS A 76 -39.11 17.78 9.13
N PHE A 77 -40.38 18.10 9.37
CA PHE A 77 -41.44 18.64 8.50
C PHE A 77 -42.28 17.55 7.81
N ASP A 78 -43.60 17.44 8.04
CA ASP A 78 -44.60 18.42 8.53
C ASP A 78 -45.22 18.09 9.91
#